data_AF-A0A3P7VPD0-F1
#
_entry.id   AF-A0A3P7VPD0-F1
#
_cell.length_a   1.000
_cell.length_b   1.000
_cell.length_c   1.000
_cell.angle_alpha   90.00
_cell.angle_beta   90.00
_cell.angle_gamma   90.00
#
_symmetry.space_group_name_H-M   'P 1'
#
loop_
_entity.id
_entity.type
_entity.pdbx_description
1 polymer ?
#
loop_
_entity_poly.entity_id
_entity_poly.type
_entity_poly.pdbx_seq_one_letter_code
_entity_poly.pdbx_strand_id
1 'polypeptide(L)'
;MQQSYCTRCVRTRIWDTRPNFFVFSFSQKAHTFYLNRIVTLILGYLFNTMDHGIGWPQKGNDRGLNFHGILMSTGLIFFQGEALLSYRMYRSDSKIVSKTIHFVFHLLAISFFTTAFAAIIIQKNANTYSRIWKHFLPKKGLPNRTRVVCRKSNTIYLSNQVTQV
;
A
#
# COMPACT_ATOMS: atom_id res chain seq x y z
N MET A 1 -42.40 29.61 56.47
CA MET A 1 -41.01 29.65 55.97
C MET A 1 -40.52 28.22 55.78
N GLN A 2 -39.63 28.02 54.80
CA GLN A 2 -38.78 26.82 54.57
C GLN A 2 -39.48 25.56 54.03
N GLN A 3 -38.94 24.82 53.05
CA GLN A 3 -37.89 25.05 52.05
C GLN A 3 -37.97 23.83 51.12
N SER A 4 -38.02 24.08 49.81
CA SER A 4 -38.02 23.06 48.78
C SER A 4 -36.71 22.27 48.75
N TYR A 5 -36.76 20.94 48.80
CA TYR A 5 -35.64 20.08 48.40
C TYR A 5 -36.12 19.02 47.41
N CYS A 6 -35.85 19.26 46.13
CA CYS A 6 -36.06 18.32 45.04
C CYS A 6 -34.95 17.25 45.09
N THR A 7 -35.22 16.09 45.69
CA THR A 7 -34.28 14.96 45.82
C THR A 7 -34.34 13.97 44.65
N ARG A 8 -34.56 14.47 43.43
CA ARG A 8 -34.48 13.63 42.24
C ARG A 8 -33.60 14.24 41.18
N CYS A 9 -32.29 14.18 41.41
CA CYS A 9 -31.32 14.25 40.33
C CYS A 9 -31.44 12.95 39.51
N VAL A 10 -32.46 12.88 38.65
CA VAL A 10 -32.51 11.89 37.58
C VAL A 10 -31.35 12.24 36.66
N ARG A 11 -30.29 11.42 36.68
CA ARG A 11 -29.27 11.41 35.65
C ARG A 11 -29.98 11.05 34.34
N THR A 12 -30.43 12.06 33.61
CA THR A 12 -30.94 11.91 32.27
C THR A 12 -29.81 11.30 31.45
N ARG A 13 -29.96 10.02 31.07
CA ARG A 13 -29.16 9.46 30.00
C ARG A 13 -29.54 10.24 28.75
N ILE A 14 -28.69 11.18 28.35
CA ILE A 14 -28.70 11.98 27.12
C ILE A 14 -28.56 11.11 25.84
N TRP A 15 -28.93 9.82 25.90
CA TRP A 15 -28.77 8.88 24.79
C TRP A 15 -30.10 8.42 24.19
N ASP A 16 -31.23 8.91 24.69
CA ASP A 16 -32.53 8.58 24.10
C ASP A 16 -33.08 9.79 23.34
N THR A 17 -33.52 9.55 22.11
CA THR A 17 -34.13 10.45 21.11
C THR A 17 -33.21 11.25 20.17
N ARG A 18 -32.66 10.59 19.13
CA ARG A 18 -32.78 11.07 17.74
C ARG A 18 -32.71 9.87 16.76
N PRO A 19 -33.76 9.53 15.98
CA PRO A 19 -33.65 8.57 14.87
C PRO A 19 -32.57 8.99 13.86
N ASN A 20 -32.24 10.29 13.84
CA ASN A 20 -31.21 10.88 13.00
C ASN A 20 -29.78 10.47 13.37
N PHE A 21 -29.47 10.07 14.62
CA PHE A 21 -28.10 9.70 15.00
C PHE A 21 -27.66 8.37 14.39
N PHE A 22 -28.56 7.39 14.34
CA PHE A 22 -28.29 6.11 13.69
C PHE A 22 -28.12 6.29 12.18
N VAL A 23 -28.98 7.11 11.56
CA VAL A 23 -28.90 7.48 10.14
C VAL A 23 -27.61 8.26 9.84
N PHE A 24 -27.20 9.18 10.71
CA PHE A 24 -25.94 9.92 10.56
C PHE A 24 -24.72 8.98 10.68
N SER A 25 -24.76 8.04 11.62
CA SER A 25 -23.71 7.03 11.78
C SER A 25 -23.64 6.10 10.57
N PHE A 26 -24.78 5.70 9.99
CA PHE A 26 -24.82 4.88 8.78
C PHE A 26 -24.36 5.65 7.52
N SER A 27 -24.72 6.93 7.41
CA SER A 27 -24.28 7.80 6.31
C SER A 27 -22.77 8.05 6.35
N GLN A 28 -22.23 8.33 7.53
CA GLN A 28 -20.80 8.55 7.72
C GLN A 28 -20.00 7.27 7.46
N LYS A 29 -20.57 6.10 7.79
CA LYS A 29 -20.03 4.77 7.45
C LYS A 29 -19.94 4.52 5.96
N ALA A 30 -21.03 4.78 5.25
CA ALA A 30 -21.05 4.65 3.80
C ALA A 30 -19.97 5.55 3.21
N HIS A 31 -19.90 6.82 3.62
CA HIS A 31 -18.87 7.75 3.17
C HIS A 31 -17.45 7.24 3.41
N THR A 32 -17.10 6.83 4.63
CA THR A 32 -15.74 6.33 4.90
C THR A 32 -15.43 5.08 4.11
N PHE A 33 -16.37 4.15 3.98
CA PHE A 33 -16.16 2.91 3.23
C PHE A 33 -16.01 3.14 1.72
N TYR A 34 -16.84 4.01 1.13
CA TYR A 34 -16.74 4.38 -0.29
C TYR A 34 -15.45 5.13 -0.58
N LEU A 35 -15.07 6.12 0.25
CA LEU A 35 -13.83 6.87 0.07
C LEU A 35 -12.59 5.97 0.22
N ASN A 36 -12.55 5.11 1.24
CA ASN A 36 -11.40 4.24 1.49
C ASN A 36 -11.21 3.21 0.35
N ARG A 37 -12.30 2.69 -0.22
CA ARG A 37 -12.25 1.83 -1.41
C ARG A 37 -11.81 2.59 -2.66
N ILE A 38 -12.36 3.78 -2.91
CA ILE A 38 -11.99 4.59 -4.07
C ILE A 38 -10.50 4.96 -4.02
N VAL A 39 -10.00 5.42 -2.87
CA VAL A 39 -8.57 5.76 -2.68
C VAL A 39 -7.68 4.55 -2.91
N THR A 40 -8.05 3.37 -2.39
CA THR A 40 -7.27 2.14 -2.59
C THR A 40 -7.24 1.71 -4.06
N LEU A 41 -8.36 1.85 -4.78
CA LEU A 41 -8.44 1.54 -6.21
C LEU A 41 -7.59 2.51 -7.05
N ILE A 42 -7.65 3.81 -6.76
CA ILE A 42 -6.84 4.83 -7.44
C ILE A 42 -5.35 4.56 -7.20
N LEU A 43 -4.98 4.24 -5.96
CA LEU A 43 -3.60 3.96 -5.60
C LEU A 43 -3.09 2.68 -6.28
N GLY A 44 -3.91 1.63 -6.32
CA GLY A 44 -3.62 0.41 -7.08
C GLY A 44 -3.46 0.67 -8.58
N TYR A 45 -4.32 1.52 -9.16
CA TYR A 45 -4.22 1.94 -10.56
C TYR A 45 -2.94 2.73 -10.85
N LEU A 46 -2.57 3.66 -9.97
CA LEU A 46 -1.35 4.45 -10.08
C LEU A 46 -0.11 3.56 -10.06
N PHE A 47 0.00 2.66 -9.09
CA PHE A 47 1.13 1.74 -9.01
C PHE A 47 1.13 0.68 -10.13
N ASN A 48 -0.01 0.42 -10.76
CA ASN A 48 -0.09 -0.41 -11.97
C ASN A 48 0.48 0.31 -13.20
N THR A 49 0.29 1.62 -13.29
CA THR A 49 0.72 2.43 -14.44
C THR A 49 2.18 2.91 -14.35
N MET A 50 2.80 2.89 -13.16
CA MET A 50 4.19 3.32 -12.96
C MET A 50 5.20 2.18 -13.25
N ASP A 51 6.26 2.52 -14.00
CA ASP A 51 7.55 1.81 -14.13
C ASP A 51 7.49 0.27 -14.11
N HIS A 52 6.81 -0.29 -15.11
CA HIS A 52 6.80 -1.72 -15.47
C HIS A 52 5.77 -2.60 -14.75
N GLY A 53 4.80 -2.01 -14.06
CA GLY A 53 3.61 -2.68 -13.54
C GLY A 53 3.81 -3.43 -12.22
N ILE A 54 2.76 -4.11 -11.77
CA ILE A 54 2.74 -4.85 -10.51
C ILE A 54 3.32 -6.25 -10.76
N GLY A 55 4.39 -6.62 -10.06
CA GLY A 55 4.98 -7.95 -10.22
C GLY A 55 5.89 -8.34 -9.06
N TRP A 56 6.14 -9.65 -8.96
CA TRP A 56 7.12 -10.17 -8.02
C TRP A 56 8.52 -9.60 -8.31
N PRO A 57 9.36 -9.38 -7.27
CA PRO A 57 10.71 -8.86 -7.42
C PRO A 57 11.54 -9.74 -8.37
N GLN A 58 12.11 -9.11 -9.41
CA GLN A 58 12.97 -9.75 -10.40
C GLN A 58 14.30 -8.97 -10.51
N LYS A 59 15.38 -9.69 -10.85
CA LYS A 59 16.73 -9.10 -10.94
C LYS A 59 16.80 -8.07 -12.07
N GLY A 60 17.11 -6.81 -11.74
CA GLY A 60 17.28 -5.72 -12.70
C GLY A 60 16.02 -4.89 -13.00
N ASN A 61 14.95 -5.06 -12.22
CA ASN A 61 13.73 -4.26 -12.35
C ASN A 61 13.21 -3.83 -10.96
N ASP A 62 12.55 -2.68 -10.88
CA ASP A 62 12.05 -2.07 -9.64
C ASP A 62 10.58 -2.42 -9.30
N ARG A 63 9.98 -3.40 -9.99
CA ARG A 63 8.62 -3.93 -9.72
C ARG A 63 8.36 -4.32 -8.27
N GLY A 64 9.38 -4.80 -7.55
CA GLY A 64 9.26 -5.17 -6.14
C GLY A 64 8.94 -3.99 -5.21
N LEU A 65 9.35 -2.77 -5.58
CA LEU A 65 9.02 -1.54 -4.83
C LEU A 65 7.55 -1.16 -5.02
N ASN A 66 7.04 -1.26 -6.26
CA ASN A 66 5.62 -1.02 -6.55
C ASN A 66 4.72 -2.03 -5.84
N PHE A 67 5.12 -3.32 -5.85
CA PHE A 67 4.40 -4.37 -5.13
C PHE A 67 4.41 -4.15 -3.61
N HIS A 68 5.54 -3.70 -3.05
CA HIS A 68 5.63 -3.32 -1.64
C HIS A 68 4.68 -2.17 -1.29
N GLY A 69 4.65 -1.11 -2.10
CA GLY A 69 3.79 0.05 -1.90
C GLY A 69 2.30 -0.30 -1.87
N ILE A 70 1.83 -1.08 -2.85
CA ILE A 70 0.43 -1.52 -2.94
C ILE A 70 0.04 -2.40 -1.75
N LEU A 71 0.89 -3.37 -1.39
CA LEU A 71 0.58 -4.28 -0.28
C LEU A 71 0.59 -3.54 1.07
N MET A 72 1.48 -2.57 1.26
CA MET A 72 1.47 -1.74 2.47
C MET A 72 0.27 -0.82 2.54
N SER A 73 -0.11 -0.16 1.44
CA SER A 73 -1.30 0.69 1.47
C SER A 73 -2.56 -0.12 1.71
N THR A 74 -2.69 -1.28 1.07
CA THR A 74 -3.88 -2.14 1.25
C THR A 74 -3.90 -2.78 2.65
N GLY A 75 -2.77 -3.25 3.15
CA GLY A 75 -2.65 -3.87 4.48
C GLY A 75 -2.81 -2.86 5.63
N LEU A 76 -1.93 -1.87 5.68
CA LEU A 76 -1.80 -0.97 6.83
C LEU A 76 -2.69 0.27 6.79
N ILE A 77 -3.17 0.70 5.61
CA ILE A 77 -4.03 1.88 5.53
C ILE A 77 -5.49 1.44 5.46
N PHE A 78 -5.82 0.52 4.54
CA PHE A 78 -7.19 0.06 4.37
C PHE A 78 -7.62 -0.89 5.50
N PHE A 79 -7.02 -2.08 5.64
CA PHE A 79 -7.49 -3.06 6.63
C PHE A 79 -7.32 -2.59 8.09
N GLN A 80 -6.21 -1.92 8.41
CA GLN A 80 -5.99 -1.34 9.74
C GLN A 80 -7.01 -0.23 10.06
N GLY A 81 -7.33 0.64 9.08
CA GLY A 81 -8.30 1.71 9.25
C GLY A 81 -9.71 1.19 9.54
N GLU A 82 -10.13 0.17 8.81
CA GLU A 82 -11.42 -0.51 9.04
C GLU A 82 -11.44 -1.23 10.41
N ALA A 83 -10.32 -1.83 10.83
CA ALA A 83 -10.21 -2.47 12.14
C ALA A 83 -10.45 -1.48 13.30
N LEU A 84 -9.92 -0.26 13.21
CA LEU A 84 -10.11 0.81 14.20
C LEU A 84 -11.55 1.35 14.23
N LEU A 85 -12.20 1.41 13.08
CA LEU A 85 -13.60 1.85 13.00
C LEU A 85 -14.56 0.77 13.54
N SER A 86 -14.24 -0.51 13.39
CA SER A 86 -15.13 -1.66 13.69
C SER A 86 -15.79 -1.62 15.08
N TYR A 87 -15.06 -1.20 16.13
CA TYR A 87 -15.59 -1.07 17.49
C TYR A 87 -16.70 -0.02 17.63
N ARG A 88 -16.63 1.05 16.84
CA ARG A 88 -17.66 2.09 16.83
C ARG A 88 -18.87 1.64 16.01
N MET A 89 -18.66 0.75 15.04
CA MET A 89 -19.70 0.30 14.12
C MET A 89 -20.67 -0.67 14.78
N TYR A 90 -20.13 -1.62 15.53
CA TYR A 90 -20.84 -2.71 16.21
C TYR A 90 -21.26 -2.33 17.64
N ARG A 91 -21.68 -1.08 17.85
CA ARG A 91 -22.09 -0.58 19.18
C ARG A 91 -23.32 -1.31 19.74
N SER A 92 -24.16 -1.85 18.86
CA SER A 92 -25.47 -2.44 19.22
C SER A 92 -25.43 -3.96 19.45
N ASP A 93 -24.35 -4.64 19.10
CA ASP A 93 -24.27 -6.10 19.17
C ASP A 93 -23.42 -6.59 20.35
N SER A 94 -23.40 -7.91 20.54
CA SER A 94 -22.64 -8.55 21.60
C SER A 94 -21.15 -8.15 21.57
N LYS A 95 -20.60 -7.87 22.76
CA LYS A 95 -19.19 -7.45 22.94
C LYS A 95 -18.17 -8.47 22.38
N ILE A 96 -18.60 -9.72 22.18
CA ILE A 96 -17.79 -10.80 21.62
C ILE A 96 -17.60 -10.60 20.10
N VAL A 97 -18.67 -10.31 19.36
CA VAL A 97 -18.60 -10.15 17.89
C VAL A 97 -17.68 -9.01 17.50
N SER A 98 -17.78 -7.88 18.20
CA SER A 98 -16.92 -6.71 17.92
C SER A 98 -15.43 -7.01 18.16
N LYS A 99 -15.09 -7.81 19.18
CA LYS A 99 -13.71 -8.25 19.44
C LYS A 99 -13.20 -9.19 18.36
N THR A 100 -14.03 -10.15 17.92
CA THR A 100 -13.64 -11.10 16.88
C THR A 100 -13.37 -10.40 15.55
N ILE A 101 -14.25 -9.49 15.12
CA ILE A 101 -14.10 -8.75 13.87
C ILE A 101 -12.82 -7.91 13.88
N HIS A 102 -12.58 -7.17 14.97
CA HIS A 102 -11.37 -6.37 15.12
C HIS A 102 -10.09 -7.22 15.03
N PHE A 103 -10.07 -8.37 15.71
CA PHE A 103 -8.94 -9.28 15.67
C PHE A 103 -8.70 -9.86 14.27
N VAL A 104 -9.75 -10.27 13.56
CA VAL A 104 -9.65 -10.80 12.19
C VAL A 104 -9.07 -9.75 11.23
N PHE A 105 -9.50 -8.49 11.33
CA PHE A 105 -8.94 -7.43 10.49
C PHE A 105 -7.47 -7.14 10.78
N HIS A 106 -7.04 -7.19 12.04
CA HIS A 106 -5.62 -7.07 12.37
C HIS A 106 -4.80 -8.26 11.88
N LEU A 107 -5.33 -9.48 11.96
CA LEU A 107 -4.65 -10.66 11.39
C LEU A 107 -4.46 -10.53 9.88
N LEU A 108 -5.48 -10.05 9.16
CA LEU A 108 -5.35 -9.77 7.73
C LEU A 108 -4.29 -8.69 7.46
N ALA A 109 -4.30 -7.58 8.20
CA ALA A 109 -3.31 -6.51 8.05
C ALA A 109 -1.86 -7.02 8.25
N ILE A 110 -1.64 -7.86 9.26
CA ILE A 110 -0.33 -8.47 9.54
C ILE A 110 0.12 -9.39 8.38
N SER A 111 -0.79 -10.19 7.80
CA SER A 111 -0.45 -11.07 6.67
C SER A 111 0.04 -10.29 5.43
N PHE A 112 -0.60 -9.16 5.11
CA PHE A 112 -0.18 -8.27 4.03
C PHE A 112 1.12 -7.55 4.36
N PHE A 113 1.29 -7.11 5.62
CA PHE A 113 2.51 -6.49 6.11
C PHE A 113 3.74 -7.40 5.93
N THR A 114 3.64 -8.65 6.39
CA THR A 114 4.74 -9.62 6.26
C THR A 114 5.09 -9.89 4.80
N THR A 115 4.08 -9.99 3.93
CA THR A 115 4.30 -10.23 2.49
C THR A 115 5.00 -9.04 1.82
N ALA A 116 4.58 -7.81 2.10
CA ALA A 116 5.24 -6.62 1.55
C ALA A 116 6.65 -6.44 2.11
N PHE A 117 6.89 -6.81 3.37
CA PHE A 117 8.22 -6.75 3.97
C PHE A 117 9.17 -7.78 3.35
N ALA A 118 8.68 -8.99 3.07
CA ALA A 118 9.44 -10.00 2.32
C ALA A 118 9.80 -9.50 0.90
N ALA A 119 8.86 -8.86 0.20
CA ALA A 119 9.09 -8.33 -1.14
C ALA A 119 10.24 -7.30 -1.20
N ILE A 120 10.31 -6.37 -0.24
CA ILE A 120 11.38 -5.36 -0.21
C ILE A 120 12.74 -5.96 0.18
N ILE A 121 12.78 -6.95 1.08
CA ILE A 121 14.01 -7.66 1.43
C ILE A 121 14.57 -8.38 0.20
N ILE A 122 13.72 -9.11 -0.54
CA ILE A 122 14.12 -9.82 -1.75
C ILE A 122 14.63 -8.81 -2.81
N GLN A 123 13.91 -7.70 -3.01
CA GLN A 123 14.34 -6.63 -3.92
C GLN A 123 15.69 -6.05 -3.52
N LYS A 124 15.90 -5.77 -2.22
CA LYS A 124 17.16 -5.24 -1.70
C LYS A 124 18.30 -6.24 -1.86
N ASN A 125 18.07 -7.53 -1.66
CA ASN A 125 19.06 -8.58 -1.87
C ASN A 125 19.44 -8.70 -3.35
N ALA A 126 18.47 -8.67 -4.26
CA ALA A 126 18.71 -8.69 -5.71
C ALA A 126 19.53 -7.47 -6.18
N ASN A 127 19.20 -6.28 -5.68
CA ASN A 127 19.89 -5.04 -6.01
C ASN A 127 21.27 -4.94 -5.35
N THR A 128 21.44 -5.44 -4.12
CA THR A 128 22.72 -5.46 -3.39
C THR A 128 23.74 -6.36 -4.07
N TYR A 129 23.32 -7.52 -4.59
CA TYR A 129 24.18 -8.37 -5.40
C TYR A 129 24.72 -7.62 -6.62
N SER A 130 23.90 -6.76 -7.25
CA SER A 130 24.37 -5.91 -8.35
C SER A 130 25.30 -4.79 -7.90
N ARG A 131 25.14 -4.20 -6.70
CA ARG A 131 25.99 -3.08 -6.24
C ARG A 131 27.36 -3.55 -5.78
N ILE A 132 27.43 -4.64 -5.01
CA ILE A 132 28.70 -5.20 -4.51
C ILE A 132 29.52 -5.79 -5.67
N TRP A 133 28.90 -6.61 -6.52
CA TRP A 133 29.59 -7.18 -7.67
C TRP A 133 29.77 -6.19 -8.82
N LYS A 134 29.11 -5.03 -8.90
CA LYS A 134 29.48 -3.99 -9.90
C LYS A 134 30.85 -3.39 -9.65
N HIS A 135 31.31 -3.37 -8.40
CA HIS A 135 32.64 -2.88 -8.05
C HIS A 135 33.71 -3.98 -8.22
N PHE A 136 33.30 -5.26 -8.14
CA PHE A 136 34.21 -6.42 -8.15
C PHE A 136 34.17 -7.25 -9.45
N LEU A 137 33.13 -7.13 -10.28
CA LEU A 137 33.07 -7.71 -11.63
C LEU A 137 33.64 -6.70 -12.63
N PRO A 138 34.64 -7.07 -13.44
CA PRO A 138 34.83 -6.40 -14.72
C PRO A 138 33.53 -6.59 -15.52
N LYS A 139 33.05 -5.52 -16.18
CA LYS A 139 31.86 -5.56 -17.03
C LYS A 139 32.02 -6.64 -18.12
N LYS A 140 31.59 -7.88 -17.86
CA LYS A 140 31.48 -8.90 -18.89
C LYS A 140 30.19 -8.64 -19.67
N GLY A 141 30.34 -8.07 -20.86
CA GLY A 141 29.33 -8.17 -21.91
C GLY A 141 28.24 -7.09 -21.94
N LEU A 142 28.59 -5.81 -21.78
CA LEU A 142 27.81 -4.78 -22.51
C LEU A 142 28.37 -4.74 -23.93
N PRO A 143 27.56 -4.93 -25.00
CA PRO A 143 28.04 -4.81 -26.37
C PRO A 143 28.61 -3.40 -26.55
N ASN A 144 29.92 -3.34 -26.74
CA ASN A 144 30.63 -2.10 -26.98
C ASN A 144 30.21 -1.60 -28.36
N ARG A 145 29.29 -0.64 -28.40
CA ARG A 145 28.88 0.02 -29.65
C ARG A 145 30.02 0.95 -30.08
N THR A 146 31.11 0.39 -30.59
CA THR A 146 32.18 1.16 -31.21
C THR A 146 31.71 1.62 -32.58
N ARG A 147 31.53 2.93 -32.75
CA ARG A 147 31.41 3.52 -34.09
C ARG A 147 32.77 3.46 -34.76
N VAL A 148 32.96 2.50 -35.67
CA VAL A 148 34.10 2.50 -36.59
C VAL A 148 33.82 3.50 -37.71
N VAL A 149 34.62 4.56 -37.75
CA VAL A 149 34.57 5.58 -38.80
C VAL A 149 35.51 5.14 -39.92
N CYS A 150 34.98 4.49 -40.95
CA CYS A 150 35.77 4.11 -42.13
C CYS A 150 35.82 5.30 -43.10
N ARG A 151 37.01 5.89 -43.28
CA ARG A 151 37.26 6.99 -44.22
C ARG A 151 37.75 6.42 -45.55
N LYS A 152 36.93 6.51 -46.61
CA LYS A 152 37.37 6.22 -47.99
C LYS A 152 37.35 7.51 -48.81
N SER A 153 38.55 7.99 -49.12
CA SER A 153 38.98 8.98 -50.13
C SER A 153 38.21 10.30 -50.38
N ASN A 154 37.13 10.61 -49.66
CA ASN A 154 36.56 11.95 -49.39
C ASN A 154 35.11 11.90 -48.85
N THR A 155 34.61 10.74 -48.43
CA THR A 155 33.26 10.60 -47.85
C THR A 155 33.31 9.75 -46.58
N ILE A 156 32.67 10.23 -45.51
CA ILE A 156 32.61 9.56 -44.19
C ILE A 156 31.31 8.76 -44.12
N TYR A 157 31.41 7.43 -43.98
CA TYR A 157 30.25 6.57 -43.75
C TYR A 157 30.24 6.07 -42.30
N LEU A 158 29.11 6.24 -41.61
CA LEU A 158 28.87 5.73 -40.27
C LEU A 158 28.21 4.33 -40.37
N SER A 159 29.00 3.27 -40.20
CA SER A 159 28.46 1.90 -40.11
C SER A 159 28.51 1.42 -38.67
N ASN A 160 27.35 1.07 -38.10
CA ASN A 160 27.25 0.45 -36.78
C ASN A 160 27.46 -1.07 -36.94
N GLN A 161 28.66 -1.56 -36.67
CA GLN A 161 28.93 -3.00 -36.62
C GLN A 161 28.87 -3.47 -35.16
N VAL A 162 28.10 -4.54 -34.89
CA VAL A 162 28.06 -5.21 -33.59
C VAL A 162 29.03 -6.38 -33.65
N THR A 163 30.23 -6.21 -33.09
CA THR A 163 31.19 -7.30 -32.94
C THR A 163 30.81 -8.14 -31.73
N GLN A 164 30.39 -9.38 -31.98
CA GLN A 164 30.32 -10.43 -30.97
C GLN A 164 31.74 -10.96 -30.80
N VAL A 165 32.26 -10.98 -29.57
CA VAL A 165 33.56 -11.57 -29.21
C VAL A 165 33.34 -13.04 -28.90
#